data_AF-A0AAD8QS32-F1
#
_entry.id   AF-A0AAD8QS32-F1
#
_cell.length_a   1.000
_cell.length_b   1.000
_cell.length_c   1.000
_cell.angle_alpha   90.00
_cell.angle_beta   90.00
_cell.angle_gamma   90.00
#
_symmetry.space_group_name_H-M   'P 1'
#
loop_
_entity.id
_entity.type
_entity.pdbx_description
1 polymer ?
#
loop_
_entity_poly.entity_id
_entity_poly.type
_entity_poly.pdbx_seq_one_letter_code
_entity_poly.pdbx_strand_id
1 'polypeptide(L)'
;MVLACMNGDQGSGETVAEYDYLPYFYSRSFDIAWQFYGDNVGDSVLFGDNDPAAARAKFGTYWVKDGKVVGVFLEGGSADEYQAIAKVARAQPPVADLEALGKEGLDFAAKI
;
A
#
# COMPACT_ATOMS: atom_id res chain seq x y z
N MET A 1 -25.70 -5.20 -19.23
CA MET A 1 -26.47 -4.62 -20.35
C MET A 1 -26.06 -3.17 -20.47
N VAL A 2 -25.02 -2.90 -21.28
CA VAL A 2 -24.58 -1.53 -21.57
C VAL A 2 -25.45 -1.04 -22.73
N LEU A 3 -26.15 0.06 -22.52
CA LEU A 3 -26.98 0.69 -23.54
C LEU A 3 -26.06 1.42 -24.52
N ALA A 4 -25.94 0.91 -25.74
CA ALA A 4 -25.25 1.60 -26.83
C ALA A 4 -26.19 2.67 -27.41
N CYS A 5 -25.84 3.94 -27.24
CA CYS A 5 -26.43 5.01 -28.04
C CYS A 5 -25.85 4.93 -29.45
N MET A 6 -26.68 4.51 -30.42
CA MET A 6 -26.39 4.67 -31.85
C MET A 6 -26.58 6.15 -32.21
N ASN A 7 -25.49 6.85 -32.54
CA ASN A 7 -25.48 8.00 -33.44
C ASN A 7 -24.07 8.14 -34.03
N GLY A 8 -24.03 8.30 -35.35
CA GLY A 8 -22.82 8.16 -36.16
C GLY A 8 -21.74 9.19 -35.83
N ASP A 9 -20.62 8.68 -35.37
CA ASP A 9 -19.30 9.23 -35.60
C ASP A 9 -18.35 8.05 -35.77
N GLN A 10 -17.63 7.97 -36.90
CA GLN A 10 -16.61 6.94 -37.09
C GLN A 10 -15.34 7.35 -36.33
N GLY A 11 -15.42 7.39 -35.00
CA GLY A 11 -14.25 7.39 -34.16
C GLY A 11 -13.53 6.06 -34.36
N SER A 12 -12.24 6.10 -34.73
CA SER A 12 -11.36 4.94 -34.57
C SER A 12 -11.61 4.38 -33.18
N GLY A 13 -12.00 3.10 -33.09
CA GLY A 13 -12.31 2.44 -31.83
C GLY A 13 -11.07 2.25 -30.97
N GLU A 14 -10.52 3.35 -30.47
CA GLU A 14 -9.41 3.37 -29.55
C GLU A 14 -9.93 2.91 -28.20
N THR A 15 -9.44 1.76 -27.75
CA THR A 15 -9.73 1.25 -26.41
C THR A 15 -9.10 2.21 -25.40
N VAL A 16 -9.92 2.88 -24.60
CA VAL A 16 -9.42 3.69 -23.47
C VAL A 16 -8.78 2.74 -22.45
N ALA A 17 -7.61 3.12 -21.94
CA ALA A 17 -6.92 2.34 -20.90
C ALA A 17 -7.81 2.19 -19.65
N GLU A 18 -7.81 0.98 -19.09
CA GLU A 18 -8.54 0.70 -17.85
C GLU A 18 -7.91 1.47 -16.67
N TYR A 19 -8.76 1.90 -15.73
CA TYR A 19 -8.33 2.67 -14.58
C TYR A 19 -7.74 1.77 -13.49
N ASP A 20 -6.42 1.60 -13.49
CA ASP A 20 -5.66 0.79 -12.53
C ASP A 20 -5.20 1.58 -11.29
N TYR A 21 -6.16 1.97 -10.46
CA TYR A 21 -5.90 2.71 -9.23
C TYR A 21 -5.39 1.82 -8.10
N LEU A 22 -4.26 2.20 -7.51
CA LEU A 22 -3.81 1.69 -6.22
C LEU A 22 -4.48 2.50 -5.11
N PRO A 23 -5.30 1.90 -4.24
CA PRO A 23 -5.87 2.62 -3.11
C PRO A 23 -4.77 3.28 -2.29
N TYR A 24 -4.93 4.59 -2.08
CA TYR A 24 -4.03 5.42 -1.30
C TYR A 24 -4.85 6.31 -0.38
N PHE A 25 -4.55 6.25 0.91
CA PHE A 25 -5.16 7.10 1.91
C PHE A 25 -4.11 7.60 2.89
N TYR A 26 -4.29 8.81 3.42
CA TYR A 26 -3.36 9.39 4.37
C TYR A 26 -4.10 10.31 5.34
N SER A 27 -3.49 10.55 6.49
CA SER A 27 -3.94 11.61 7.38
C SER A 27 -2.78 12.22 8.15
N ARG A 28 -3.03 13.41 8.68
CA ARG A 28 -2.12 14.12 9.56
C ARG A 28 -2.93 14.78 10.66
N SER A 29 -2.48 14.62 11.89
CA SER A 29 -3.06 15.27 13.06
C SER A 29 -1.98 15.40 14.13
N PHE A 30 -1.90 16.54 14.81
CA PHE A 30 -0.79 16.84 15.72
C PHE A 30 0.56 16.71 15.01
N ASP A 31 1.51 15.99 15.60
CA ASP A 31 2.82 15.63 15.07
C ASP A 31 2.86 14.28 14.35
N ILE A 32 1.70 13.64 14.18
CA ILE A 32 1.52 12.32 13.58
C ILE A 32 1.16 12.46 12.09
N ALA A 33 1.79 11.66 11.25
CA ALA A 33 1.55 11.63 9.82
C ALA A 33 1.76 10.22 9.28
N TRP A 34 0.70 9.64 8.73
CA TRP A 34 0.72 8.29 8.19
C TRP A 34 0.17 8.22 6.77
N GLN A 35 0.58 7.15 6.07
CA GLN A 35 0.07 6.79 4.76
C GLN A 35 -0.28 5.30 4.72
N PHE A 36 -1.28 4.98 3.90
CA PHE A 36 -1.74 3.64 3.62
C PHE A 36 -1.83 3.43 2.11
N TYR A 37 -1.39 2.25 1.65
CA TYR A 37 -1.49 1.80 0.27
C TYR A 37 -2.03 0.38 0.18
N GLY A 38 -2.86 0.10 -0.83
CA GLY A 38 -3.34 -1.25 -1.14
C GLY A 38 -4.61 -1.64 -0.39
N ASP A 39 -4.71 -2.90 0.04
CA ASP A 39 -5.89 -3.48 0.65
C ASP A 39 -5.60 -3.97 2.08
N ASN A 40 -6.53 -3.77 3.00
CA ASN A 40 -6.36 -4.05 4.44
C ASN A 40 -7.00 -5.38 4.85
N VAL A 41 -6.79 -6.42 4.06
CA VAL A 41 -7.36 -7.76 4.24
C VAL A 41 -6.29 -8.81 4.49
N GLY A 42 -6.63 -9.86 5.25
CA GLY A 42 -5.71 -10.94 5.60
C GLY A 42 -5.02 -10.73 6.95
N ASP A 43 -3.89 -11.41 7.14
CA ASP A 43 -3.11 -11.35 8.37
C ASP A 43 -2.36 -10.03 8.47
N SER A 44 -2.41 -9.37 9.64
CA SER A 44 -1.67 -8.14 9.89
C SER A 44 -0.34 -8.43 10.58
N VAL A 45 0.73 -7.80 10.08
CA VAL A 45 2.09 -7.92 10.62
C VAL A 45 2.61 -6.54 10.96
N LEU A 46 2.71 -6.26 12.27
CA LEU A 46 3.27 -5.01 12.80
C LEU A 46 4.80 -5.03 12.72
N PHE A 47 5.41 -3.88 12.39
CA PHE A 47 6.85 -3.65 12.43
C PHE A 47 7.19 -2.27 12.98
N GLY A 48 8.42 -2.09 13.45
CA GLY A 48 8.90 -0.81 13.98
C GLY A 48 8.50 -0.55 15.44
N ASP A 49 8.64 0.71 15.85
CA ASP A 49 8.37 1.18 17.22
C ASP A 49 6.98 1.83 17.31
N ASN A 50 6.05 1.10 17.95
CA ASN A 50 4.67 1.53 18.17
C ASN A 50 4.41 2.00 19.60
N ASP A 51 5.46 2.28 20.39
CA ASP A 51 5.28 2.83 21.73
C ASP A 51 4.70 4.25 21.65
N PRO A 52 3.46 4.49 22.15
CA PRO A 52 2.85 5.81 22.10
C PRO A 52 3.58 6.83 22.99
N ALA A 53 4.46 6.40 23.90
CA ALA A 53 5.30 7.27 24.70
C ALA A 53 6.60 7.69 23.99
N ALA A 54 6.94 7.06 22.85
CA ALA A 54 8.11 7.43 22.07
C ALA A 54 7.94 8.82 21.46
N ALA A 55 8.97 9.68 21.57
CA ALA A 55 8.91 11.06 21.07
C ALA A 55 8.72 11.15 19.54
N ARG A 56 9.06 10.08 18.80
CA ARG A 56 8.90 9.95 17.34
C ARG A 56 8.65 8.47 17.00
N ALA A 57 7.49 7.96 17.39
CA ALA A 57 7.07 6.62 16.99
C ALA A 57 7.14 6.48 15.46
N LYS A 58 7.73 5.37 15.00
CA LYS A 58 7.78 5.00 13.58
C LYS A 58 7.51 3.51 13.48
N PHE A 59 6.32 3.19 13.04
CA PHE A 59 5.86 1.82 12.89
C PHE A 59 4.96 1.71 11.67
N GLY A 60 4.77 0.48 11.22
CA GLY A 60 3.86 0.19 10.15
C GLY A 60 3.26 -1.19 10.28
N THR A 61 2.32 -1.47 9.39
CA THR A 61 1.64 -2.75 9.33
C THR A 61 1.57 -3.20 7.89
N TYR A 62 2.00 -4.44 7.64
CA TYR A 62 1.70 -5.15 6.41
C TYR A 62 0.40 -5.94 6.56
N TRP A 63 -0.39 -5.99 5.49
CA TRP A 63 -1.48 -6.94 5.34
C TRP A 63 -1.06 -8.02 4.35
N VAL A 64 -1.13 -9.29 4.78
CA VAL A 64 -0.73 -10.44 3.99
C VAL A 64 -1.94 -11.33 3.72
N LYS A 65 -2.21 -11.57 2.44
CA LYS A 65 -3.29 -12.45 1.98
C LYS A 65 -2.74 -13.36 0.89
N ASP A 66 -3.09 -14.64 0.97
CA ASP A 66 -2.64 -15.67 0.02
C ASP A 66 -1.11 -15.68 -0.16
N GLY A 67 -0.38 -15.46 0.94
CA GLY A 67 1.08 -15.44 0.98
C GLY A 67 1.73 -14.23 0.32
N LYS A 68 1.02 -13.12 0.08
CA LYS A 68 1.54 -11.89 -0.52
C LYS A 68 1.18 -10.66 0.30
N VAL A 69 2.03 -9.65 0.30
CA VAL A 69 1.66 -8.34 0.83
C VAL A 69 0.63 -7.70 -0.10
N VAL A 70 -0.55 -7.35 0.43
CA VAL A 70 -1.63 -6.71 -0.33
C VAL A 70 -1.87 -5.26 0.11
N GLY A 71 -1.41 -4.89 1.31
CA GLY A 71 -1.49 -3.52 1.78
C GLY A 71 -0.41 -3.20 2.80
N VAL A 72 -0.12 -1.91 2.92
CA VAL A 72 0.90 -1.39 3.83
C VAL A 72 0.44 -0.08 4.45
N PHE A 73 0.60 0.04 5.75
CA PHE A 73 0.47 1.27 6.52
C PHE A 73 1.84 1.67 7.07
N LEU A 74 2.14 2.97 7.11
CA LEU A 74 3.33 3.51 7.77
C LEU A 74 3.03 4.84 8.44
N GLU A 75 3.36 4.94 9.72
CA GLU A 75 3.43 6.17 10.49
C GLU A 75 4.86 6.70 10.53
N GLY A 76 5.04 8.03 10.47
CA GLY A 76 6.32 8.68 10.69
C GLY A 76 7.35 8.44 9.58
N GLY A 77 6.90 7.99 8.40
CA GLY A 77 7.76 7.69 7.25
C GLY A 77 8.40 8.93 6.62
N SER A 78 9.58 8.75 6.03
CA SER A 78 10.20 9.70 5.10
C SER A 78 9.55 9.60 3.71
N ALA A 79 9.85 10.54 2.82
CA ALA A 79 9.36 10.49 1.44
C ALA A 79 9.78 9.18 0.73
N ASP A 80 11.04 8.76 0.91
CA ASP A 80 11.57 7.54 0.29
C ASP A 80 10.94 6.28 0.88
N GLU A 81 10.72 6.26 2.19
CA GLU A 81 10.03 5.15 2.87
C GLU A 81 8.57 5.04 2.39
N TYR A 82 7.86 6.16 2.21
CA TYR A 82 6.51 6.17 1.65
C TYR A 82 6.47 5.67 0.20
N GLN A 83 7.46 6.04 -0.63
CA GLN A 83 7.56 5.50 -1.98
C GLN A 83 7.86 4.00 -1.98
N ALA A 84 8.69 3.53 -1.04
CA ALA A 84 9.00 2.11 -0.91
C ALA A 84 7.76 1.28 -0.57
N ILE A 85 6.96 1.69 0.42
CA ILE A 85 5.74 0.94 0.79
C ILE A 85 4.66 0.98 -0.31
N ALA A 86 4.59 2.07 -1.09
CA ALA A 86 3.69 2.16 -2.24
C ALA A 86 4.07 1.15 -3.33
N LYS A 87 5.38 0.98 -3.59
CA LYS A 87 5.90 -0.06 -4.51
C LYS A 87 5.55 -1.45 -4.02
N VAL A 88 5.69 -1.72 -2.71
CA VAL A 88 5.29 -3.01 -2.12
C VAL A 88 3.82 -3.30 -2.38
N ALA A 89 2.93 -2.35 -2.06
CA ALA A 89 1.49 -2.53 -2.24
C ALA A 89 1.11 -2.77 -3.71
N ARG A 90 1.80 -2.13 -4.66
CA ARG A 90 1.59 -2.33 -6.10
C ARG A 90 2.14 -3.68 -6.59
N ALA A 91 3.34 -4.06 -6.16
CA ALA A 91 4.03 -5.26 -6.64
C ALA A 91 3.48 -6.55 -6.02
N GLN A 92 2.86 -6.45 -4.85
CA GLN A 92 2.34 -7.57 -4.06
C GLN A 92 3.34 -8.73 -3.90
N PRO A 93 4.54 -8.46 -3.35
CA PRO A 93 5.58 -9.47 -3.25
C PRO A 93 5.15 -10.64 -2.33
N PRO A 94 5.59 -11.86 -2.63
CA PRO A 94 5.35 -13.01 -1.78
C PRO A 94 6.09 -12.89 -0.44
N VAL A 95 5.51 -13.45 0.61
CA VAL A 95 6.08 -13.51 1.95
C VAL A 95 6.13 -14.97 2.39
N ALA A 96 7.33 -15.45 2.71
CA ALA A 96 7.53 -16.82 3.19
C ALA A 96 7.39 -16.96 4.71
N ASP A 97 7.69 -15.90 5.45
CA ASP A 97 7.69 -15.89 6.92
C ASP A 97 7.21 -14.53 7.44
N LEU A 98 6.09 -14.53 8.18
CA LEU A 98 5.48 -13.33 8.75
C LEU A 98 6.31 -12.76 9.91
N GLU A 99 7.00 -13.61 10.67
CA GLU A 99 7.86 -13.15 11.77
C GLU A 99 9.08 -12.42 11.21
N ALA A 100 9.68 -12.96 10.14
CA ALA A 100 10.77 -12.28 9.43
C ALA A 100 10.30 -10.95 8.84
N LEU A 101 9.11 -10.90 8.22
CA LEU A 101 8.53 -9.67 7.67
C LEU A 101 8.40 -8.57 8.75
N GLY A 102 7.89 -8.92 9.94
CA GLY A 102 7.75 -7.97 11.05
C GLY A 102 9.08 -7.45 11.58
N LYS A 103 10.14 -8.28 11.57
CA LYS A 103 11.50 -7.88 11.98
C LYS A 103 12.19 -7.00 10.95
N GLU A 104 12.01 -7.29 9.66
CA GLU A 104 12.63 -6.53 8.57
C GLU A 104 11.92 -5.18 8.35
N GLY A 105 10.59 -5.14 8.43
CA GLY A 105 9.82 -3.92 8.25
C GLY A 105 10.19 -3.16 6.97
N LEU A 106 10.70 -1.94 7.11
CA LEU A 106 11.11 -1.11 5.97
C LEU A 106 12.30 -1.67 5.18
N ASP A 107 13.15 -2.51 5.78
CA ASP A 107 14.23 -3.18 5.04
C ASP A 107 13.67 -4.18 4.03
N PHE A 108 12.51 -4.78 4.30
CA PHE A 108 11.79 -5.59 3.32
C PHE A 108 11.33 -4.71 2.15
N ALA A 109 10.71 -3.55 2.43
CA ALA A 109 10.26 -2.63 1.38
C ALA A 109 11.39 -2.10 0.50
N ALA A 110 12.59 -1.89 1.06
CA ALA A 110 13.76 -1.41 0.32
C ALA A 110 14.31 -2.43 -0.70
N LYS A 111 13.94 -3.72 -0.59
CA LYS A 111 14.37 -4.81 -1.49
C LYS A 111 13.46 -4.99 -2.70
N ILE A 112 12.31 -4.30 -2.74
CA ILE A 112 11.29 -4.39 -3.80
C ILE A 112 11.52 -3.32 -4.86
#